data_AF-A0A6A1VKM4-F1
#
_entry.id   AF-A0A6A1VKM4-F1
#
_cell.length_a   1.000
_cell.length_b   1.000
_cell.length_c   1.000
_cell.angle_alpha   90.00
_cell.angle_beta   90.00
_cell.angle_gamma   90.00
#
_symmetry.space_group_name_H-M   'P 1'
#
loop_
_entity.id
_entity.type
_entity.pdbx_description
1 polymer ?
#
loop_
_entity_poly.entity_id
_entity_poly.type
_entity_poly.pdbx_seq_one_letter_code
_entity_poly.pdbx_strand_id
1 'polypeptide(L)' 'MEVAEMEQALKVLDSSLSLIKWRLKSPSKRRLEIDILALCTGMRAAVMIDYGGRMPELQERLCALVKLIQKGLENCSSRD' A
#
# COMPACT_ATOMS: atom_id res chain seq x y z
N MET A 1 11.71 1.53 -11.02
CA MET A 1 11.75 1.15 -9.61
C MET A 1 12.53 -0.14 -9.50
N GLU A 2 13.56 -0.16 -8.68
CA GLU A 2 14.42 -1.32 -8.49
C GLU A 2 13.75 -2.38 -7.59
N VAL A 3 14.20 -3.63 -7.66
CA VAL A 3 13.64 -4.73 -6.86
C VAL A 3 13.76 -4.43 -5.35
N ALA A 4 14.88 -3.85 -4.92
CA ALA A 4 15.09 -3.48 -3.51
C ALA A 4 14.11 -2.40 -3.03
N GLU A 5 13.83 -1.39 -3.86
CA GLU A 5 12.82 -0.36 -3.58
C GLU A 5 11.42 -0.97 -3.48
N MET A 6 11.15 -2.00 -4.29
CA MET A 6 9.87 -2.71 -4.32
C MET A 6 9.65 -3.57 -3.08
N GLU A 7 10.66 -4.29 -2.63
CA GLU A 7 10.62 -5.01 -1.36
C GLU A 7 10.42 -4.06 -0.18
N GLN A 8 11.07 -2.90 -0.20
CA GLN A 8 10.91 -1.88 0.83
C GLN A 8 9.50 -1.29 0.82
N ALA A 9 8.93 -1.00 -0.35
CA ALA A 9 7.56 -0.53 -0.49
C ALA A 9 6.54 -1.54 0.07
N LEU A 10 6.75 -2.84 -0.19
CA LEU A 10 5.92 -3.90 0.39
C LEU A 10 6.04 -4.00 1.91
N LYS A 11 7.25 -3.82 2.49
CA LYS A 11 7.44 -3.77 3.95
C LYS A 11 6.73 -2.57 4.59
N VAL A 12 6.79 -1.40 3.95
CA VAL A 12 6.08 -0.19 4.41
C VAL A 12 4.57 -0.39 4.33
N LEU A 13 4.08 -1.01 3.24
CA LEU A 13 2.67 -1.40 3.08
C LEU A 13 2.22 -2.30 4.24
N ASP A 14 2.97 -3.36 4.53
CA ASP A 14 2.60 -4.33 5.56
C ASP A 14 2.60 -3.72 6.97
N SER A 15 3.61 -2.89 7.25
CA SER A 15 3.67 -2.12 8.50
C SER A 15 2.47 -1.18 8.63
N SER A 16 2.13 -0.47 7.56
CA SER A 16 1.01 0.47 7.55
C SER A 16 -0.34 -0.24 7.71
N LEU A 17 -0.55 -1.39 7.04
CA LEU A 17 -1.75 -2.23 7.20
C LEU A 17 -1.94 -2.67 8.66
N SER A 18 -0.85 -2.99 9.36
CA SER A 18 -0.90 -3.34 10.78
C SER A 18 -1.34 -2.17 11.67
N LEU A 19 -0.87 -0.94 11.38
CA LEU A 19 -1.19 0.27 12.13
C LEU A 19 -2.66 0.68 11.99
N ILE A 20 -3.21 0.59 10.78
CA ILE A 20 -4.62 0.92 10.49
C ILE A 20 -5.59 -0.20 10.87
N LYS A 21 -5.08 -1.31 11.45
CA LYS A 21 -5.83 -2.50 11.87
C LYS A 21 -6.76 -3.04 10.77
N TRP A 22 -6.36 -2.91 9.51
CA TRP A 22 -7.15 -3.40 8.39
C TRP A 22 -6.94 -4.90 8.23
N ARG A 23 -7.83 -5.68 8.84
CA ARG A 23 -7.82 -7.15 8.78
C ARG A 23 -8.35 -7.65 7.44
N LEU A 24 -7.50 -7.60 6.41
CA LEU A 24 -7.76 -8.21 5.10
C LEU A 24 -7.67 -9.74 5.19
N LYS A 25 -8.55 -10.45 4.47
CA LYS A 25 -8.36 -11.89 4.22
C LYS A 25 -7.12 -12.08 3.34
N SER A 26 -6.43 -13.22 3.46
CA SER A 26 -5.20 -13.50 2.71
C SER A 26 -5.32 -13.28 1.20
N PRO A 27 -6.41 -13.69 0.51
CA PRO A 27 -6.57 -13.41 -0.93
C PRO A 27 -6.65 -11.92 -1.23
N SER A 28 -7.39 -11.16 -0.44
CA SER A 28 -7.55 -9.72 -0.61
C SER A 28 -6.27 -8.94 -0.33
N LYS A 29 -5.50 -9.37 0.68
CA LYS A 29 -4.18 -8.79 0.99
C LYS A 29 -3.23 -8.99 -0.18
N ARG A 30 -3.15 -10.20 -0.72
CA ARG A 30 -2.32 -10.51 -1.89
C ARG A 30 -2.73 -9.72 -3.13
N ARG A 31 -4.04 -9.51 -3.33
CA ARG A 31 -4.58 -8.65 -4.41
C ARG A 31 -4.05 -7.23 -4.25
N LEU A 32 -4.17 -6.64 -3.06
CA LEU A 32 -3.68 -5.29 -2.76
C LEU A 32 -2.17 -5.14 -3.04
N GLU A 33 -1.36 -6.10 -2.60
CA GLU A 33 0.08 -6.12 -2.88
C GLU A 33 0.34 -6.10 -4.39
N ILE A 34 -0.27 -7.01 -5.16
CA ILE A 34 -0.10 -7.10 -6.62
C ILE A 34 -0.48 -5.78 -7.30
N ASP A 35 -1.55 -5.13 -6.86
CA ASP A 35 -1.98 -3.87 -7.46
C ASP A 35 -1.08 -2.70 -7.14
N ILE A 36 -0.57 -2.61 -5.92
CA ILE A 36 0.44 -1.62 -5.57
C ILE A 36 1.69 -1.84 -6.42
N LEU A 37 2.13 -3.08 -6.59
CA LEU A 37 3.26 -3.40 -7.46
C LEU A 37 3.00 -2.99 -8.91
N ALA A 38 1.83 -3.32 -9.46
CA ALA A 38 1.47 -2.99 -10.83
C ALA A 38 1.37 -1.48 -11.07
N LEU A 39 0.95 -0.70 -10.06
CA LEU A 39 0.98 0.76 -10.09
C LEU A 39 2.42 1.28 -10.06
N CYS A 40 3.24 0.80 -9.13
CA CYS A 40 4.63 1.23 -8.95
C CYS A 40 5.52 0.92 -10.17
N THR A 41 5.27 -0.18 -10.87
CA THR A 41 5.99 -0.55 -12.10
C THR A 41 5.41 0.10 -13.36
N GLY A 42 4.28 0.81 -13.25
CA GLY A 42 3.56 1.37 -14.40
C GLY A 42 2.88 0.32 -15.28
N MET A 43 2.84 -0.96 -14.88
CA MET A 43 2.10 -2.01 -15.59
C MET A 43 0.60 -1.73 -15.63
N ARG A 44 0.06 -1.03 -14.63
CA ARG A 44 -1.31 -0.54 -14.59
C ARG A 44 -1.30 0.95 -14.26
N ALA A 45 -2.08 1.73 -15.00
CA ALA A 45 -2.28 3.15 -14.71
C ALA A 45 -3.31 3.39 -13.58
N ALA A 46 -4.17 2.40 -13.32
CA ALA A 46 -5.21 2.46 -12.29
C ALA A 46 -5.53 1.07 -11.77
N VAL A 47 -6.06 1.00 -10.55
CA VAL A 47 -6.53 -0.24 -9.93
C VAL A 47 -7.89 0.00 -9.29
N MET A 48 -8.80 -0.95 -9.47
CA MET A 48 -10.08 -0.94 -8.77
C MET A 48 -9.82 -1.25 -7.29
N ILE A 49 -10.63 -0.70 -6.40
CA ILE A 49 -10.45 -0.87 -4.96
C ILE A 49 -11.64 -1.66 -4.40
N ASP A 50 -11.46 -2.97 -4.23
CA ASP A 50 -12.51 -3.89 -3.75
C ASP A 50 -11.95 -4.99 -2.82
N TYR A 51 -10.91 -4.67 -2.04
CA TYR A 51 -10.20 -5.63 -1.17
C TYR A 51 -11.02 -6.17 0.01
N GLY A 52 -12.35 -5.98 0.02
CA GLY A 52 -13.23 -6.33 1.12
C GLY A 52 -13.26 -5.28 2.24
N GLY A 53 -14.43 -5.14 2.85
CA GLY A 53 -14.73 -4.08 3.81
C GLY A 53 -16.04 -3.39 3.45
N ARG A 54 -16.45 -2.43 4.28
CA ARG A 54 -17.56 -1.53 3.97
C ARG A 54 -17.00 -0.19 3.49
N MET A 55 -17.73 0.46 2.60
CA MET A 55 -17.59 1.89 2.36
C MET A 55 -18.36 2.61 3.47
N PRO A 56 -17.85 3.72 4.05
CA PRO A 56 -16.68 4.51 3.67
C PRO A 56 -15.36 4.07 4.31
N GLU A 57 -15.35 3.08 5.23
CA GLU A 57 -14.15 2.71 6.00
C GLU A 57 -12.96 2.29 5.12
N LEU A 58 -13.25 1.70 3.96
CA LEU A 58 -12.25 1.35 2.94
C LEU A 58 -11.50 2.58 2.43
N GLN A 59 -12.21 3.67 2.11
CA GLN A 59 -11.62 4.91 1.62
C GLN A 59 -10.72 5.55 2.69
N GLU A 60 -11.22 5.63 3.93
CA GLU A 60 -10.45 6.19 5.05
C GLU A 60 -9.15 5.42 5.29
N ARG A 61 -9.22 4.09 5.28
CA ARG A 61 -8.05 3.21 5.46
C ARG A 61 -7.03 3.37 4.35
N LEU A 62 -7.48 3.56 3.11
CA LEU A 62 -6.59 3.80 1.97
C LEU A 62 -5.96 5.18 2.02
N CYS A 63 -6.73 6.22 2.34
CA CYS A 63 -6.17 7.55 2.55
C CYS A 63 -5.14 7.55 3.68
N ALA A 64 -5.41 6.83 4.79
CA ALA A 64 -4.44 6.67 5.88
C ALA A 64 -3.19 5.90 5.42
N LEU A 65 -3.36 4.83 4.65
CA LEU A 65 -2.26 4.05 4.08
C LEU A 65 -1.37 4.90 3.17
N VAL A 66 -1.96 5.66 2.23
CA VAL A 66 -1.22 6.55 1.32
C VAL A 66 -0.46 7.62 2.09
N LYS A 67 -1.09 8.25 3.09
CA LYS A 67 -0.42 9.24 3.95
C LYS A 67 0.77 8.64 4.72
N LEU A 68 0.63 7.42 5.23
CA LEU A 68 1.71 6.71 5.92
C LEU A 68 2.86 6.36 4.97
N ILE A 69 2.55 5.91 3.75
CA ILE A 69 3.55 5.61 2.72
C ILE A 69 4.32 6.89 2.33
N GLN A 70 3.61 8.00 2.08
CA GLN A 70 4.22 9.29 1.75
C GLN A 70 5.17 9.76 2.86
N LYS A 71 4.72 9.71 4.11
CA LYS A 71 5.57 10.07 5.27
C LYS A 71 6.78 9.14 5.43
N GLY A 72 6.61 7.85 5.12
CA GLY A 72 7.71 6.88 5.12
C GLY A 72 8.77 7.19 4.07
N LEU A 73 8.35 7.58 2.86
CA LEU A 73 9.23 7.97 1.75
C LEU A 73 9.99 9.27 2.05
N GLU A 74 9.34 10.27 2.63
CA GLU A 74 9.99 11.53 3.06
C GLU A 74 11.13 11.29 4.07
N ASN A 75 10.93 10.37 5.00
CA ASN A 75 11.95 10.01 6.00
C ASN A 75 13.15 9.24 5.39
N CYS A 76 12.97 8.59 4.25
CA CYS A 76 14.07 7.94 3.51
C CYS A 76 14.89 8.98 2.72
N SER A 77 14.24 9.97 2.10
CA SER A 77 14.91 11.03 1.34
C SER A 77 15.66 12.05 2.22
N SER A 78 15.42 12.06 3.53
CA SER A 78 16.08 12.96 4.49
C SER A 78 17.34 12.35 5.12
N ARG A 79 17.74 11.14 4.69
CA ARG A 79 18.90 10.40 5.20
C ARG A 79 20.07 10.32 4.20
N ASP A 80 19.95 11.02 3.08
CA ASP A 80 21.04 11.25 2.12
C ASP A 80 21.66 12.63 2.33
#